data_AF-A0A5M9MQ92-F1
#
_entry.id   AF-A0A5M9MQ92-F1
#
_cell.length_a   1.000
_cell.length_b   1.000
_cell.length_c   1.000
_cell.angle_alpha   90.00
_cell.angle_beta   90.00
_cell.angle_gamma   90.00
#
_symmetry.space_group_name_H-M   'P 1'
#
loop_
_entity.id
_entity.type
_entity.pdbx_description
1 polymer ?
#
loop_
_entity_poly.entity_id
_entity_poly.type
_entity_poly.pdbx_seq_one_letter_code
_entity_poly.pdbx_strand_id
1 'polypeptide(L)'
;MAEAPDHGGLEQYLIVGKTLKDTVRSYAELVGFPLLVPRWAYGYISGGYKYTAMDEPPAHQVLMEFADKLKEHGIPCFAHQMSSGYSIADTEPKYHSRGIRLLANIKPFLLSSHPDSKKLVDAGGFFKDLGTNKPGYMRLWSAGGGTGDDECHIDFTSAVAFRWWYDGVQSLKRAGIDGMWNDNNEYTLPNDDWQAALDEPTVGEAAKTQNEDKTIGLWSRAMHTELMGKAFHDALLGLEPKYRPFVLTRSATPGTMKYAASTWSGDNMTSWESMKGSNALSLNTGMSLLQCAGHDIGGFEGSQPSPELLLRWIQLGIYSPRFAINCFKTSPENNSVGEVIEPWMYPEITPLVRDAIKRQYEILPYIYSLGLESHLTASSPQRWIGWGYETDPEVWTKTLKLGEEQYWFGDTILVGGVYEPGVSVGKMYLPRKTNSQFDYEYVNMNTPFTYLASGQWVEVPSEWRTSIPLMARIGGAIPVGQSVQTRVPGDGTSASVAVEELDDYRGIEIFPPRSSSHNNVFSTTWLEDDGISSNPSISRYTVRYSSTDDRVVVGFSRDEQSGFVPAWKNLDITLHKRDERRVISDVGNIVQYKGKDSRGRNVYTLRC
;
A
#
# COMPACT_ATOMS: atom_id res chain seq x y z
N MET A 1 8.50 -32.74 -5.58
CA MET A 1 7.42 -33.27 -6.43
C MET A 1 6.20 -32.46 -6.05
N ALA A 2 5.64 -31.68 -6.97
CA ALA A 2 4.37 -31.02 -6.74
C ALA A 2 3.29 -32.11 -6.73
N GLU A 3 2.46 -32.16 -5.69
CA GLU A 3 1.25 -32.97 -5.71
C GLU A 3 0.37 -32.49 -6.87
N ALA A 4 -0.17 -33.42 -7.65
CA ALA A 4 -1.09 -33.06 -8.72
C ALA A 4 -2.33 -32.41 -8.08
N PRO A 5 -2.83 -31.27 -8.61
CA PRO A 5 -4.05 -30.68 -8.09
C PRO A 5 -5.22 -31.67 -8.23
N ASP A 6 -6.16 -31.63 -7.28
CA ASP A 6 -7.33 -32.53 -7.25
C ASP A 6 -8.18 -32.41 -8.53
N HIS A 7 -8.10 -31.26 -9.22
CA HIS A 7 -8.80 -30.95 -10.47
C HIS A 7 -7.93 -30.09 -11.40
N GLY A 8 -8.15 -30.19 -12.72
CA GLY A 8 -7.42 -29.44 -13.74
C GLY A 8 -6.01 -30.01 -13.97
N GLY A 9 -5.71 -30.46 -15.19
CA GLY A 9 -4.40 -31.06 -15.51
C GLY A 9 -3.20 -30.17 -15.13
N LEU A 10 -1.99 -30.74 -15.12
CA LEU A 10 -0.78 -29.97 -14.83
C LEU A 10 -0.43 -29.02 -15.98
N GLU A 11 -0.82 -27.75 -15.84
CA GLU A 11 -0.33 -26.65 -16.67
C GLU A 11 0.76 -25.87 -15.92
N GLN A 12 1.96 -25.84 -16.48
CA GLN A 12 3.11 -25.15 -15.90
C GLN A 12 3.71 -24.16 -16.90
N TYR A 13 3.92 -22.92 -16.45
CA TYR A 13 4.60 -21.88 -17.21
C TYR A 13 6.00 -21.67 -16.62
N LEU A 14 7.04 -21.87 -17.42
CA LEU A 14 8.41 -21.52 -17.05
C LEU A 14 8.75 -20.13 -17.62
N ILE A 15 8.95 -19.16 -16.74
CA ILE A 15 9.26 -17.77 -17.11
C ILE A 15 10.75 -17.53 -16.86
N VAL A 16 11.46 -17.11 -17.90
CA VAL A 16 12.92 -16.88 -17.86
C VAL A 16 13.21 -15.43 -18.21
N GLY A 17 13.90 -14.73 -17.31
CA GLY A 17 14.38 -13.36 -17.49
C GLY A 17 15.89 -13.25 -17.30
N LYS A 18 16.52 -12.20 -17.82
CA LYS A 18 17.96 -11.92 -17.58
C LYS A 18 18.20 -11.38 -16.16
N THR A 19 17.20 -10.68 -15.62
CA THR A 19 17.17 -10.12 -14.27
C THR A 19 15.87 -10.52 -13.56
N LEU A 20 15.79 -10.33 -12.24
CA LEU A 20 14.53 -10.55 -11.53
C LEU A 20 13.42 -9.61 -12.02
N LYS A 21 13.80 -8.37 -12.36
CA LYS A 21 12.87 -7.39 -12.96
C LYS A 21 12.28 -7.91 -14.27
N ASP A 22 13.09 -8.50 -15.14
CA ASP A 22 12.61 -9.06 -16.41
C ASP A 22 11.65 -10.25 -16.17
N THR A 23 11.95 -11.11 -15.19
CA THR A 23 11.08 -12.24 -14.85
C THR A 23 9.72 -11.77 -14.34
N VAL A 24 9.70 -10.81 -13.41
CA VAL A 24 8.44 -10.25 -12.86
C VAL A 24 7.65 -9.52 -13.94
N ARG A 25 8.33 -8.77 -14.82
CA ARG A 25 7.68 -8.12 -15.96
C ARG A 25 7.06 -9.14 -16.92
N SER A 26 7.78 -10.19 -17.31
CA SER A 26 7.26 -11.24 -18.17
C SER A 26 6.07 -11.97 -17.53
N TYR A 27 6.08 -12.14 -16.20
CA TYR A 27 4.93 -12.64 -15.46
C TYR A 27 3.72 -11.70 -15.56
N ALA A 28 3.92 -10.38 -15.40
CA ALA A 28 2.87 -9.38 -15.60
C ALA A 28 2.34 -9.33 -17.04
N GLU A 29 3.17 -9.58 -18.05
CA GLU A 29 2.73 -9.67 -19.45
C GLU A 29 1.79 -10.88 -19.68
N LEU A 30 1.91 -11.94 -18.87
CA LEU A 30 1.03 -13.10 -18.90
C LEU A 30 -0.27 -12.88 -18.10
N VAL A 31 -0.16 -12.40 -16.86
CA VAL A 31 -1.30 -12.37 -15.92
C VAL A 31 -1.95 -10.98 -15.78
N GLY A 32 -1.37 -9.94 -16.35
CA GLY A 32 -1.80 -8.55 -16.21
C GLY A 32 -0.87 -7.73 -15.32
N PHE A 33 -0.70 -6.46 -15.67
CA PHE A 33 0.06 -5.50 -14.87
C PHE A 33 -0.74 -5.06 -13.64
N PRO A 34 -0.08 -4.70 -12.51
CA PRO A 34 -0.76 -4.14 -11.35
C PRO A 34 -1.67 -2.95 -11.71
N LEU A 35 -2.85 -2.87 -11.11
CA LEU A 35 -3.77 -1.75 -11.34
C LEU A 35 -3.21 -0.40 -10.84
N LEU A 36 -3.71 0.68 -11.46
CA LEU A 36 -3.50 2.02 -10.94
C LEU A 36 -4.22 2.20 -9.60
N VAL A 37 -3.49 2.66 -8.60
CA VAL A 37 -4.00 2.94 -7.26
C VAL A 37 -4.23 4.45 -7.10
N PRO A 38 -5.40 4.92 -6.60
CA PRO A 38 -5.63 6.31 -6.23
C PRO A 38 -4.50 6.91 -5.40
N ARG A 39 -4.09 8.15 -5.69
CA ARG A 39 -2.95 8.81 -5.03
C ARG A 39 -3.15 8.88 -3.52
N TRP A 40 -4.40 9.09 -3.09
CA TRP A 40 -4.76 9.16 -1.68
C TRP A 40 -4.48 7.86 -0.92
N ALA A 41 -4.52 6.70 -1.57
CA ALA A 41 -4.35 5.40 -0.91
C ALA A 41 -2.88 5.08 -0.57
N TYR A 42 -1.93 5.86 -1.10
CA TYR A 42 -0.51 5.79 -0.73
C TYR A 42 -0.17 6.60 0.53
N GLY A 43 -1.09 7.44 1.01
CA GLY A 43 -0.91 8.14 2.29
C GLY A 43 -1.43 7.34 3.48
N TYR A 44 -1.50 7.97 4.65
CA TYR A 44 -1.96 7.30 5.87
C TYR A 44 -3.45 6.94 5.81
N ILE A 45 -3.74 5.66 6.02
CA ILE A 45 -5.07 5.10 6.20
C ILE A 45 -5.25 4.71 7.68
N SER A 46 -6.17 5.39 8.36
CA SER A 46 -6.55 5.04 9.73
C SER A 46 -7.58 3.91 9.74
N GLY A 47 -7.71 3.19 10.85
CA GLY A 47 -8.71 2.14 11.02
C GLY A 47 -8.85 1.75 12.50
N GLY A 48 -9.63 0.72 12.77
CA GLY A 48 -9.84 0.20 14.11
C GLY A 48 -11.28 -0.26 14.33
N TYR A 49 -11.43 -1.52 14.75
CA TYR A 49 -12.75 -2.14 14.88
C TYR A 49 -13.69 -1.47 15.89
N LYS A 50 -13.14 -0.94 17.00
CA LYS A 50 -13.94 -0.28 18.05
C LYS A 50 -14.83 0.82 17.48
N TYR A 51 -14.32 1.65 16.58
CA TYR A 51 -15.04 2.84 16.11
C TYR A 51 -16.36 2.52 15.42
N THR A 52 -16.44 1.37 14.75
CA THR A 52 -17.62 0.94 13.99
C THR A 52 -18.56 0.04 14.80
N ALA A 53 -18.18 -0.33 16.02
CA ALA A 53 -18.92 -1.24 16.88
C ALA A 53 -19.55 -0.55 18.11
N MET A 54 -19.51 0.78 18.19
CA MET A 54 -20.07 1.54 19.32
C MET A 54 -21.51 1.99 19.07
N ASP A 55 -22.40 1.64 20.01
CA ASP A 55 -23.78 2.14 20.07
C ASP A 55 -23.88 3.47 20.85
N GLU A 56 -23.11 3.61 21.94
CA GLU A 56 -23.11 4.79 22.80
C GLU A 56 -21.69 5.20 23.23
N PRO A 57 -21.20 6.40 22.85
CA PRO A 57 -21.79 7.25 21.81
C PRO A 57 -21.87 6.54 20.44
N PRO A 58 -22.82 6.91 19.57
CA PRO A 58 -22.97 6.26 18.27
C PRO A 58 -21.71 6.34 17.41
N ALA A 59 -21.41 5.26 16.68
CA ALA A 59 -20.22 5.12 15.83
C ALA A 59 -19.90 6.38 14.97
N HIS A 60 -20.90 7.00 14.34
CA HIS A 60 -20.69 8.19 13.51
C HIS A 60 -20.11 9.38 14.29
N GLN A 61 -20.43 9.53 15.58
CA GLN A 61 -19.90 10.59 16.44
C GLN A 61 -18.47 10.28 16.84
N VAL A 62 -18.20 9.04 17.27
CA VAL A 62 -16.84 8.59 17.64
C VAL A 62 -15.87 8.75 16.48
N LEU A 63 -16.32 8.40 15.28
CA LEU A 63 -15.58 8.66 14.05
C LEU A 63 -15.28 10.17 13.94
N MET A 64 -16.30 11.04 14.00
CA MET A 64 -16.05 12.49 13.83
C MET A 64 -15.09 13.06 14.90
N GLU A 65 -15.15 12.56 16.14
CA GLU A 65 -14.19 12.89 17.19
C GLU A 65 -12.77 12.43 16.85
N PHE A 66 -12.60 11.23 16.29
CA PHE A 66 -11.30 10.76 15.81
C PHE A 66 -10.72 11.68 14.72
N ALA A 67 -11.55 12.12 13.77
CA ALA A 67 -11.14 13.07 12.73
C ALA A 67 -10.73 14.44 13.32
N ASP A 68 -11.43 14.92 14.36
CA ASP A 68 -11.07 16.16 15.03
C ASP A 68 -9.76 16.01 15.84
N LYS A 69 -9.50 14.85 16.47
CA LYS A 69 -8.23 14.55 17.15
C LYS A 69 -7.03 14.48 16.18
N LEU A 70 -7.21 13.97 14.96
CA LEU A 70 -6.17 14.03 13.92
C LEU A 70 -5.72 15.47 13.68
N LYS A 71 -6.67 16.42 13.63
CA LYS A 71 -6.40 17.85 13.48
C LYS A 71 -5.72 18.43 14.73
N GLU A 72 -6.20 18.11 15.92
CA GLU A 72 -5.59 18.52 17.20
C GLU A 72 -4.11 18.11 17.27
N HIS A 73 -3.81 16.88 16.89
CA HIS A 73 -2.45 16.36 16.88
C HIS A 73 -1.66 16.69 15.61
N GLY A 74 -2.25 17.38 14.63
CA GLY A 74 -1.58 17.75 13.37
C GLY A 74 -1.09 16.55 12.56
N ILE A 75 -1.84 15.45 12.56
CA ILE A 75 -1.53 14.21 11.84
C ILE A 75 -2.42 14.14 10.58
N PRO A 76 -1.84 14.17 9.36
CA PRO A 76 -2.62 14.09 8.13
C PRO A 76 -3.14 12.67 7.89
N CYS A 77 -4.35 12.52 7.36
CA CYS A 77 -4.99 11.23 7.10
C CYS A 77 -5.84 11.31 5.82
N PHE A 78 -5.62 10.40 4.86
CA PHE A 78 -6.38 10.41 3.60
C PHE A 78 -7.66 9.60 3.67
N ALA A 79 -7.69 8.56 4.50
CA ALA A 79 -8.81 7.65 4.54
C ALA A 79 -8.95 6.92 5.88
N HIS A 80 -10.14 6.39 6.11
CA HIS A 80 -10.48 5.56 7.27
C HIS A 80 -11.14 4.27 6.82
N GLN A 81 -10.55 3.14 7.21
CA GLN A 81 -11.13 1.82 7.00
C GLN A 81 -12.05 1.46 8.15
N MET A 82 -13.32 1.33 7.83
CA MET A 82 -14.37 0.88 8.72
C MET A 82 -14.35 -0.64 8.72
N SER A 83 -13.91 -1.23 9.83
CA SER A 83 -13.91 -2.68 10.03
C SER A 83 -15.34 -3.23 10.13
N SER A 84 -15.47 -4.52 10.42
CA SER A 84 -16.80 -5.14 10.53
C SER A 84 -17.68 -4.41 11.57
N GLY A 85 -18.98 -4.32 11.29
CA GLY A 85 -19.97 -3.66 12.16
C GLY A 85 -20.61 -2.40 11.57
N TYR A 86 -20.03 -1.80 10.52
CA TYR A 86 -20.58 -0.58 9.94
C TYR A 86 -21.88 -0.77 9.11
N SER A 87 -22.36 -2.01 8.93
CA SER A 87 -23.57 -2.30 8.16
C SER A 87 -24.90 -1.85 8.81
N ILE A 88 -24.88 -1.15 9.96
CA ILE A 88 -26.08 -0.90 10.79
C ILE A 88 -26.20 0.56 11.29
N ALA A 89 -25.36 1.50 10.85
CA ALA A 89 -25.51 2.90 11.29
C ALA A 89 -26.67 3.62 10.56
N ASP A 90 -27.68 4.09 11.29
CA ASP A 90 -28.81 4.87 10.74
C ASP A 90 -28.39 6.22 10.13
N THR A 91 -27.17 6.69 10.44
CA THR A 91 -26.63 7.98 9.99
C THR A 91 -25.21 7.84 9.48
N GLU A 92 -24.97 8.33 8.27
CA GLU A 92 -23.66 8.39 7.63
C GLU A 92 -22.71 9.38 8.35
N PRO A 93 -21.46 9.01 8.67
CA PRO A 93 -20.47 9.92 9.20
C PRO A 93 -20.01 10.88 8.10
N LYS A 94 -20.04 12.18 8.38
CA LYS A 94 -19.66 13.25 7.43
C LYS A 94 -18.14 13.42 7.29
N TYR A 95 -17.41 12.32 7.14
CA TYR A 95 -15.94 12.26 7.10
C TYR A 95 -15.32 13.03 5.94
N HIS A 96 -16.01 13.06 4.79
CA HIS A 96 -15.56 13.83 3.63
C HIS A 96 -15.39 15.31 3.96
N SER A 97 -16.16 15.88 4.90
CA SER A 97 -16.02 17.27 5.34
C SER A 97 -14.70 17.57 6.07
N ARG A 98 -13.94 16.54 6.43
CA ARG A 98 -12.60 16.61 7.02
C ARG A 98 -11.50 16.18 6.06
N GLY A 99 -11.83 15.95 4.78
CA GLY A 99 -10.86 15.48 3.80
C GLY A 99 -10.62 13.97 3.80
N ILE A 100 -11.35 13.19 4.60
CA ILE A 100 -11.06 11.78 4.85
C ILE A 100 -12.06 10.91 4.08
N ARG A 101 -11.54 9.96 3.30
CA ARG A 101 -12.33 8.95 2.56
C ARG A 101 -12.74 7.79 3.45
N LEU A 102 -13.82 7.11 3.08
CA LEU A 102 -14.33 5.94 3.81
C LEU A 102 -14.14 4.65 3.02
N LEU A 103 -13.62 3.62 3.68
CA LEU A 103 -13.54 2.27 3.13
C LEU A 103 -14.40 1.33 3.97
N ALA A 104 -15.24 0.52 3.32
CA ALA A 104 -16.13 -0.41 4.00
C ALA A 104 -15.63 -1.86 3.89
N ASN A 105 -15.47 -2.52 5.04
CA ASN A 105 -15.27 -3.97 5.17
C ASN A 105 -16.54 -4.72 4.76
N ILE A 106 -16.42 -5.68 3.84
CA ILE A 106 -17.54 -6.47 3.33
C ILE A 106 -17.11 -7.93 3.20
N LYS A 107 -17.96 -8.84 3.69
CA LYS A 107 -17.69 -10.28 3.77
C LYS A 107 -18.56 -11.06 2.79
N PRO A 108 -18.06 -12.14 2.16
CA PRO A 108 -18.77 -12.88 1.10
C PRO A 108 -19.86 -13.83 1.62
N PHE A 109 -20.45 -13.55 2.79
CA PHE A 109 -21.54 -14.34 3.36
C PHE A 109 -22.65 -13.43 3.87
N LEU A 110 -23.89 -13.94 3.80
CA LEU A 110 -25.08 -13.23 4.21
C LEU A 110 -25.78 -13.97 5.36
N LEU A 111 -26.09 -13.22 6.42
CA LEU A 111 -26.81 -13.73 7.59
C LEU A 111 -28.27 -14.04 7.22
N SER A 112 -28.84 -15.06 7.87
CA SER A 112 -30.25 -15.44 7.70
C SER A 112 -31.22 -14.33 8.09
N SER A 113 -30.83 -13.49 9.05
CA SER A 113 -31.55 -12.29 9.47
C SER A 113 -31.52 -11.12 8.49
N HIS A 114 -30.67 -11.14 7.45
CA HIS A 114 -30.62 -10.06 6.47
C HIS A 114 -31.95 -9.99 5.66
N PRO A 115 -32.51 -8.79 5.40
CA PRO A 115 -33.79 -8.64 4.69
C PRO A 115 -33.86 -9.34 3.33
N ASP A 116 -32.73 -9.36 2.60
CA ASP A 116 -32.60 -10.01 1.29
C ASP A 116 -32.23 -11.50 1.35
N SER A 117 -32.07 -12.11 2.53
CA SER A 117 -31.68 -13.52 2.66
C SER A 117 -32.64 -14.44 1.91
N LYS A 118 -33.95 -14.32 2.19
CA LYS A 118 -34.99 -15.12 1.50
C LYS A 118 -34.96 -14.96 -0.02
N LYS A 119 -34.76 -13.73 -0.50
CA LYS A 119 -34.70 -13.43 -1.93
C LYS A 119 -33.55 -14.19 -2.61
N LEU A 120 -32.37 -14.24 -1.98
CA LEU A 120 -31.23 -14.98 -2.51
C LEU A 120 -31.37 -16.49 -2.38
N VAL A 121 -32.01 -16.99 -1.32
CA VAL A 121 -32.37 -18.41 -1.21
C VAL A 121 -33.28 -18.82 -2.38
N ASP A 122 -34.37 -18.09 -2.58
CA ASP A 122 -35.37 -18.39 -3.61
C ASP A 122 -34.79 -18.27 -5.04
N ALA A 123 -33.74 -17.47 -5.22
CA ALA A 123 -33.08 -17.25 -6.51
C ALA A 123 -31.81 -18.09 -6.74
N GLY A 124 -31.43 -18.98 -5.80
CA GLY A 124 -30.22 -19.78 -5.94
C GLY A 124 -28.91 -18.96 -5.89
N GLY A 125 -28.85 -17.97 -5.00
CA GLY A 125 -27.71 -17.07 -4.86
C GLY A 125 -26.61 -17.54 -3.90
N PHE A 126 -26.75 -18.73 -3.33
CA PHE A 126 -25.81 -19.33 -2.37
C PHE A 126 -25.36 -20.70 -2.86
N PHE A 127 -24.23 -21.17 -2.32
CA PHE A 127 -23.82 -22.56 -2.51
C PHE A 127 -24.89 -23.53 -2.05
N LYS A 128 -25.02 -24.64 -2.77
CA LYS A 128 -26.05 -25.64 -2.52
C LYS A 128 -25.48 -26.87 -1.82
N ASP A 129 -26.05 -27.21 -0.68
CA ASP A 129 -25.79 -28.48 -0.01
C ASP A 129 -26.65 -29.58 -0.64
N LEU A 130 -25.99 -30.57 -1.26
CA LEU A 130 -26.66 -31.70 -1.89
C LEU A 130 -27.31 -32.64 -0.88
N GLY A 131 -26.80 -32.74 0.35
CA GLY A 131 -27.36 -33.61 1.39
C GLY A 131 -28.75 -33.15 1.84
N THR A 132 -28.99 -31.85 1.83
CA THR A 132 -30.26 -31.23 2.25
C THR A 132 -31.08 -30.63 1.12
N ASN A 133 -30.48 -30.48 -0.07
CA ASN A 133 -31.03 -29.77 -1.22
C ASN A 133 -31.46 -28.32 -0.90
N LYS A 134 -30.73 -27.69 0.03
CA LYS A 134 -30.92 -26.32 0.54
C LYS A 134 -29.62 -25.51 0.39
N PRO A 135 -29.61 -24.20 0.67
CA PRO A 135 -28.37 -23.47 0.83
C PRO A 135 -27.42 -24.15 1.83
N GLY A 136 -26.13 -24.07 1.55
CA GLY A 136 -25.07 -24.47 2.48
C GLY A 136 -25.03 -23.50 3.65
N TYR A 137 -25.65 -23.89 4.77
CA TYR A 137 -25.64 -23.12 6.00
C TYR A 137 -24.37 -23.39 6.79
N MET A 138 -23.81 -22.32 7.35
CA MET A 138 -22.64 -22.37 8.20
C MET A 138 -22.77 -21.35 9.34
N ARG A 139 -21.82 -21.43 10.28
CA ARG A 139 -21.63 -20.48 11.38
C ARG A 139 -20.13 -20.26 11.54
N LEU A 140 -19.54 -19.49 10.63
CA LEU A 140 -18.13 -19.11 10.73
C LEU A 140 -17.95 -17.83 11.54
N TRP A 141 -18.88 -16.87 11.47
CA TRP A 141 -18.71 -15.61 12.17
C TRP A 141 -19.99 -15.05 12.79
N SER A 142 -19.80 -14.15 13.74
CA SER A 142 -20.88 -13.40 14.39
C SER A 142 -21.08 -12.04 13.71
N ALA A 143 -22.32 -11.58 13.62
CA ALA A 143 -22.71 -10.27 13.05
C ALA A 143 -22.18 -9.02 13.82
N GLY A 144 -21.24 -9.24 14.74
CA GLY A 144 -20.83 -8.36 15.83
C GLY A 144 -20.29 -9.24 16.98
N GLY A 145 -19.61 -8.68 17.97
CA GLY A 145 -19.07 -9.49 19.08
C GLY A 145 -20.19 -10.24 19.83
N GLY A 146 -20.18 -11.57 19.79
CA GLY A 146 -21.08 -12.41 20.59
C GLY A 146 -22.45 -12.79 19.98
N THR A 147 -22.76 -12.43 18.73
CA THR A 147 -24.05 -12.77 18.08
C THR A 147 -23.88 -13.71 16.87
N GLY A 148 -24.10 -15.01 17.04
CA GLY A 148 -24.13 -15.96 15.92
C GLY A 148 -25.52 -16.08 15.29
N ASP A 149 -25.60 -16.03 13.97
CA ASP A 149 -26.79 -16.41 13.19
C ASP A 149 -26.35 -17.44 12.13
N ASP A 150 -27.30 -18.20 11.58
CA ASP A 150 -27.00 -19.06 10.42
C ASP A 150 -26.67 -18.17 9.22
N GLU A 151 -25.62 -18.49 8.48
CA GLU A 151 -25.18 -17.70 7.32
C GLU A 151 -24.90 -18.59 6.11
N CYS A 152 -24.94 -17.98 4.92
CA CYS A 152 -24.62 -18.64 3.66
C CYS A 152 -23.61 -17.82 2.87
N HIS A 153 -22.62 -18.47 2.27
CA HIS A 153 -21.72 -17.82 1.33
C HIS A 153 -22.42 -17.49 0.02
N ILE A 154 -22.21 -16.26 -0.45
CA ILE A 154 -22.63 -15.79 -1.76
C ILE A 154 -21.88 -16.60 -2.84
N ASP A 155 -22.66 -17.17 -3.75
CA ASP A 155 -22.13 -17.83 -4.93
C ASP A 155 -21.90 -16.81 -6.04
N PHE A 156 -20.68 -16.31 -6.19
CA PHE A 156 -20.33 -15.32 -7.22
C PHE A 156 -20.37 -15.89 -8.64
N THR A 157 -20.54 -17.21 -8.80
CA THR A 157 -20.81 -17.84 -10.10
C THR A 157 -22.31 -17.91 -10.41
N SER A 158 -23.18 -17.51 -9.49
CA SER A 158 -24.60 -17.26 -9.72
C SER A 158 -24.80 -15.88 -10.33
N ALA A 159 -25.36 -15.79 -11.53
CA ALA A 159 -25.63 -14.54 -12.23
C ALA A 159 -26.51 -13.59 -11.40
N VAL A 160 -27.47 -14.15 -10.65
CA VAL A 160 -28.35 -13.37 -9.78
C VAL A 160 -27.60 -12.83 -8.57
N ALA A 161 -26.77 -13.65 -7.92
CA ALA A 161 -26.02 -13.23 -6.73
C ALA A 161 -24.93 -12.22 -7.08
N PHE A 162 -24.20 -12.44 -8.18
CA PHE A 162 -23.23 -11.49 -8.71
C PHE A 162 -23.89 -10.14 -8.99
N ARG A 163 -25.07 -10.13 -9.62
CA ARG A 163 -25.80 -8.88 -9.89
C ARG A 163 -26.28 -8.20 -8.62
N TRP A 164 -26.84 -8.96 -7.68
CA TRP A 164 -27.26 -8.43 -6.37
C TRP A 164 -26.10 -7.76 -5.65
N TRP A 165 -24.94 -8.42 -5.65
CA TRP A 165 -23.73 -7.90 -5.05
C TRP A 165 -23.24 -6.62 -5.73
N TYR A 166 -23.17 -6.63 -7.07
CA TYR A 166 -22.83 -5.47 -7.88
C TYR A 166 -23.70 -4.25 -7.55
N ASP A 167 -25.01 -4.45 -7.45
CA ASP A 167 -25.96 -3.39 -7.10
C ASP A 167 -25.77 -2.89 -5.67
N GLY A 168 -25.44 -3.78 -4.74
CA GLY A 168 -25.09 -3.44 -3.35
C GLY A 168 -23.84 -2.56 -3.26
N VAL A 169 -22.78 -2.89 -4.00
CA VAL A 169 -21.56 -2.06 -4.06
C VAL A 169 -21.87 -0.67 -4.60
N GLN A 170 -22.71 -0.55 -5.64
CA GLN A 170 -23.13 0.76 -6.14
C GLN A 170 -23.97 1.53 -5.10
N SER A 171 -24.80 0.85 -4.32
CA SER A 171 -25.55 1.48 -3.23
C SER A 171 -24.62 2.06 -2.16
N LEU A 172 -23.61 1.30 -1.73
CA LEU A 172 -22.61 1.77 -0.77
C LEU A 172 -21.84 2.98 -1.30
N LYS A 173 -21.45 2.96 -2.58
CA LYS A 173 -20.77 4.09 -3.20
C LYS A 173 -21.64 5.35 -3.24
N ARG A 174 -22.94 5.21 -3.55
CA ARG A 174 -23.90 6.33 -3.49
C ARG A 174 -24.12 6.85 -2.06
N ALA A 175 -23.92 6.00 -1.06
CA ALA A 175 -23.98 6.33 0.37
C ALA A 175 -22.65 6.86 0.93
N GLY A 176 -21.70 7.26 0.08
CA GLY A 176 -20.46 7.93 0.50
C GLY A 176 -19.25 7.03 0.73
N ILE A 177 -19.35 5.72 0.49
CA ILE A 177 -18.18 4.82 0.58
C ILE A 177 -17.28 4.98 -0.65
N ASP A 178 -16.02 5.35 -0.45
CA ASP A 178 -15.06 5.62 -1.52
C ASP A 178 -14.31 4.38 -2.01
N GLY A 179 -14.02 3.47 -1.08
CA GLY A 179 -13.23 2.27 -1.31
C GLY A 179 -13.88 1.05 -0.68
N MET A 180 -13.61 -0.10 -1.26
CA MET A 180 -14.32 -1.31 -0.90
C MET A 180 -13.32 -2.39 -0.47
N TRP A 181 -13.56 -3.00 0.69
CA TRP A 181 -12.62 -3.90 1.36
C TRP A 181 -13.21 -5.32 1.43
N ASN A 182 -12.70 -6.20 0.55
CA ASN A 182 -12.98 -7.63 0.54
C ASN A 182 -12.23 -8.31 1.68
N ASP A 183 -12.98 -8.79 2.65
CA ASP A 183 -12.46 -9.53 3.79
C ASP A 183 -13.11 -10.91 3.87
N ASN A 184 -12.44 -11.86 4.52
CA ASN A 184 -12.88 -13.25 4.60
C ASN A 184 -13.12 -13.92 3.23
N ASN A 185 -12.44 -13.45 2.18
CA ASN A 185 -12.62 -13.93 0.81
C ASN A 185 -11.67 -15.08 0.41
N GLU A 186 -11.17 -15.83 1.39
CA GLU A 186 -10.50 -17.13 1.24
C GLU A 186 -11.51 -18.25 0.90
N TYR A 187 -12.79 -18.04 1.21
CA TYR A 187 -13.87 -19.04 1.14
C TYR A 187 -13.57 -20.27 2.00
N THR A 188 -13.33 -20.04 3.29
CA THR A 188 -13.20 -21.10 4.30
C THR A 188 -14.55 -21.79 4.52
N LEU A 189 -14.83 -22.81 3.71
CA LEU A 189 -16.09 -23.55 3.71
C LEU A 189 -16.01 -24.83 4.54
N PRO A 190 -17.12 -25.27 5.17
CA PRO A 190 -17.16 -26.52 5.94
C PRO A 190 -17.24 -27.77 5.04
N ASN A 191 -17.64 -27.61 3.78
CA ASN A 191 -17.80 -28.72 2.83
C ASN A 191 -17.47 -28.26 1.41
N ASP A 192 -16.49 -28.91 0.78
CA ASP A 192 -16.08 -28.63 -0.60
C ASP A 192 -17.00 -29.29 -1.65
N ASP A 193 -17.82 -30.26 -1.25
CA ASP A 193 -18.78 -30.96 -2.13
C ASP A 193 -20.09 -30.18 -2.34
N TRP A 194 -20.24 -29.02 -1.71
CA TRP A 194 -21.32 -28.10 -2.03
C TRP A 194 -21.21 -27.62 -3.48
N GLN A 195 -22.36 -27.35 -4.11
CA GLN A 195 -22.41 -27.00 -5.52
C GLN A 195 -22.53 -25.50 -5.75
N ALA A 196 -21.81 -25.00 -6.75
CA ALA A 196 -21.94 -23.66 -7.31
C ALA A 196 -22.86 -23.65 -8.56
N ALA A 197 -23.43 -22.49 -8.90
CA ALA A 197 -24.37 -22.33 -10.00
C ALA A 197 -23.68 -22.40 -11.38
N LEU A 198 -22.56 -21.69 -11.53
CA LEU A 198 -21.74 -21.55 -12.75
C LEU A 198 -22.48 -20.93 -13.95
N ASP A 199 -23.48 -20.09 -13.72
CA ASP A 199 -24.29 -19.43 -14.77
C ASP A 199 -23.97 -17.94 -14.98
N GLU A 200 -23.09 -17.35 -14.16
CA GLU A 200 -22.60 -15.99 -14.35
C GLU A 200 -21.80 -15.88 -15.68
N PRO A 201 -22.11 -14.91 -16.57
CA PRO A 201 -21.54 -14.83 -17.91
C PRO A 201 -20.01 -14.74 -18.01
N THR A 202 -19.33 -14.23 -16.99
CA THR A 202 -17.86 -14.08 -16.98
C THR A 202 -17.15 -15.35 -16.53
N VAL A 203 -17.89 -16.34 -15.98
CA VAL A 203 -17.39 -17.70 -15.77
C VAL A 203 -17.12 -18.34 -17.13
N GLY A 204 -15.83 -18.64 -17.39
CA GLY A 204 -15.40 -19.20 -18.66
C GLY A 204 -15.95 -20.60 -18.95
N GLU A 205 -15.97 -21.00 -20.22
CA GLU A 205 -16.44 -22.34 -20.59
C GLU A 205 -15.56 -23.46 -20.02
N ALA A 206 -14.23 -23.27 -20.01
CA ALA A 206 -13.31 -24.23 -19.40
C ALA A 206 -13.68 -24.50 -17.93
N ALA A 207 -13.99 -23.44 -17.20
CA ALA A 207 -14.45 -23.46 -15.81
C ALA A 207 -15.74 -24.29 -15.63
N LYS A 208 -16.69 -24.19 -16.55
CA LYS A 208 -17.95 -24.97 -16.54
C LYS A 208 -17.74 -26.43 -16.94
N THR A 209 -16.84 -26.70 -17.88
CA THR A 209 -16.59 -28.06 -18.39
C THR A 209 -15.65 -28.89 -17.53
N GLN A 210 -14.69 -28.26 -16.85
CA GLN A 210 -13.72 -28.96 -16.00
C GLN A 210 -14.27 -29.26 -14.60
N ASN A 211 -15.39 -28.63 -14.23
CA ASN A 211 -16.10 -28.81 -12.97
C ASN A 211 -17.51 -29.38 -13.22
N GLU A 212 -17.58 -30.58 -13.81
CA GLU A 212 -18.84 -31.21 -14.22
C GLU A 212 -19.79 -31.50 -13.03
N ASP A 213 -19.22 -31.81 -11.86
CA ASP A 213 -19.92 -32.06 -10.60
C ASP A 213 -20.27 -30.77 -9.85
N LYS A 214 -19.79 -29.62 -10.35
CA LYS A 214 -20.00 -28.26 -9.83
C LYS A 214 -19.55 -28.06 -8.38
N THR A 215 -18.67 -28.92 -7.89
CA THR A 215 -18.16 -28.85 -6.52
C THR A 215 -17.30 -27.60 -6.34
N ILE A 216 -17.19 -27.11 -5.11
CA ILE A 216 -16.43 -25.92 -4.84
C ILE A 216 -14.93 -26.27 -4.88
N GLY A 217 -14.46 -27.16 -4.02
CA GLY A 217 -13.05 -27.54 -3.95
C GLY A 217 -12.09 -26.35 -3.92
N LEU A 218 -10.80 -26.59 -4.18
CA LEU A 218 -9.81 -25.50 -4.17
C LEU A 218 -9.95 -24.54 -5.36
N TRP A 219 -10.26 -25.07 -6.54
CA TRP A 219 -10.30 -24.30 -7.77
C TRP A 219 -11.49 -23.32 -7.81
N SER A 220 -12.68 -23.73 -7.35
CA SER A 220 -13.82 -22.79 -7.28
C SER A 220 -13.63 -21.76 -6.16
N ARG A 221 -13.00 -22.09 -5.02
CA ARG A 221 -12.64 -21.07 -4.00
C ARG A 221 -11.81 -19.95 -4.61
N ALA A 222 -10.76 -20.30 -5.36
CA ALA A 222 -9.90 -19.35 -6.04
C ALA A 222 -10.67 -18.48 -7.06
N MET A 223 -11.56 -19.09 -7.85
CA MET A 223 -12.43 -18.36 -8.77
C MET A 223 -13.37 -17.39 -8.06
N HIS A 224 -13.95 -17.78 -6.92
CA HIS A 224 -14.83 -16.93 -6.13
C HIS A 224 -14.09 -15.74 -5.49
N THR A 225 -12.84 -15.92 -5.05
CA THR A 225 -11.97 -14.82 -4.63
C THR A 225 -11.81 -13.78 -5.75
N GLU A 226 -11.56 -14.23 -6.98
CA GLU A 226 -11.38 -13.35 -8.14
C GLU A 226 -12.69 -12.68 -8.56
N LEU A 227 -13.81 -13.43 -8.62
CA LEU A 227 -15.13 -12.91 -9.00
C LEU A 227 -15.67 -11.90 -7.99
N MET A 228 -15.39 -12.05 -6.69
CA MET A 228 -15.72 -11.04 -5.69
C MET A 228 -14.96 -9.72 -5.97
N GLY A 229 -13.66 -9.80 -6.25
CA GLY A 229 -12.86 -8.63 -6.67
C GLY A 229 -13.44 -7.96 -7.92
N LYS A 230 -13.80 -8.77 -8.92
CA LYS A 230 -14.41 -8.31 -10.17
C LYS A 230 -15.75 -7.61 -9.96
N ALA A 231 -16.64 -8.19 -9.15
CA ALA A 231 -17.96 -7.61 -8.86
C ALA A 231 -17.83 -6.20 -8.27
N PHE A 232 -16.88 -6.00 -7.35
CA PHE A 232 -16.59 -4.69 -6.77
C PHE A 232 -16.05 -3.71 -7.79
N HIS A 233 -14.99 -4.12 -8.49
CA HIS A 233 -14.30 -3.29 -9.46
C HIS A 233 -15.25 -2.79 -10.56
N ASP A 234 -16.02 -3.70 -11.15
CA ASP A 234 -16.91 -3.39 -12.27
C ASP A 234 -18.14 -2.59 -11.79
N ALA A 235 -18.58 -2.78 -10.54
CA ALA A 235 -19.64 -1.97 -9.94
C ALA A 235 -19.22 -0.51 -9.78
N LEU A 236 -18.00 -0.29 -9.27
CA LEU A 236 -17.42 1.05 -9.11
C LEU A 236 -17.21 1.72 -10.47
N LEU A 237 -16.60 1.04 -11.44
CA LEU A 237 -16.44 1.58 -12.80
C LEU A 237 -17.77 1.85 -13.51
N GLY A 238 -18.78 1.01 -13.30
CA GLY A 238 -20.10 1.21 -13.89
C GLY A 238 -20.79 2.48 -13.39
N LEU A 239 -20.47 2.93 -12.17
CA LEU A 239 -21.01 4.17 -11.61
C LEU A 239 -20.13 5.39 -11.94
N GLU A 240 -18.81 5.23 -11.83
CA GLU A 240 -17.82 6.30 -11.94
C GLU A 240 -16.70 5.94 -12.93
N PRO A 241 -16.99 5.80 -14.24
CA PRO A 241 -16.04 5.23 -15.22
C PRO A 241 -14.76 6.06 -15.41
N LYS A 242 -14.81 7.35 -15.02
CA LYS A 242 -13.65 8.25 -15.09
C LYS A 242 -12.68 8.07 -13.94
N TYR A 243 -13.13 7.53 -12.80
CA TYR A 243 -12.32 7.40 -11.60
C TYR A 243 -11.80 5.98 -11.47
N ARG A 244 -10.53 5.79 -11.09
CA ARG A 244 -9.99 4.45 -10.85
C ARG A 244 -10.57 3.87 -9.55
N PRO A 245 -11.11 2.63 -9.57
CA PRO A 245 -11.65 1.97 -8.38
C PRO A 245 -10.58 1.73 -7.32
N PHE A 246 -10.99 1.72 -6.06
CA PHE A 246 -10.17 1.18 -4.98
C PHE A 246 -10.85 -0.04 -4.38
N VAL A 247 -10.30 -1.21 -4.69
CA VAL A 247 -10.69 -2.49 -4.10
C VAL A 247 -9.48 -3.02 -3.32
N LEU A 248 -9.66 -3.21 -2.02
CA LEU A 248 -8.71 -3.81 -1.09
C LEU A 248 -9.13 -5.27 -0.85
N THR A 249 -8.21 -6.23 -1.00
CA THR A 249 -8.54 -7.66 -0.85
C THR A 249 -7.61 -8.40 0.08
N ARG A 250 -8.13 -9.36 0.85
CA ARG A 250 -7.32 -10.23 1.72
C ARG A 250 -6.67 -11.36 0.94
N SER A 251 -7.52 -12.11 0.25
CA SER A 251 -7.14 -13.21 -0.61
C SER A 251 -7.03 -12.79 -2.05
N ALA A 252 -6.14 -13.46 -2.78
CA ALA A 252 -5.91 -13.19 -4.18
C ALA A 252 -5.38 -14.42 -4.94
N THR A 253 -5.83 -14.53 -6.17
CA THR A 253 -5.21 -15.32 -7.25
C THR A 253 -4.37 -14.39 -8.15
N PRO A 254 -3.52 -14.92 -9.05
CA PRO A 254 -2.88 -14.11 -10.08
C PRO A 254 -3.83 -13.20 -10.87
N GLY A 255 -5.07 -13.64 -11.12
CA GLY A 255 -6.08 -12.86 -11.84
C GLY A 255 -6.76 -11.77 -11.00
N THR A 256 -6.79 -11.93 -9.67
CA THR A 256 -7.49 -11.00 -8.75
C THR A 256 -6.96 -9.57 -8.86
N MET A 257 -5.67 -9.38 -9.13
CA MET A 257 -5.05 -8.05 -9.21
C MET A 257 -5.41 -7.24 -10.46
N LYS A 258 -6.18 -7.83 -11.39
CA LYS A 258 -6.87 -7.09 -12.46
C LYS A 258 -8.07 -6.29 -11.93
N TYR A 259 -8.52 -6.59 -10.73
CA TYR A 259 -9.72 -6.03 -10.12
C TYR A 259 -9.45 -5.40 -8.74
N ALA A 260 -8.47 -5.92 -8.01
CA ALA A 260 -8.03 -5.37 -6.74
C ALA A 260 -6.76 -4.53 -6.90
N ALA A 261 -6.82 -3.28 -6.48
CA ALA A 261 -5.69 -2.35 -6.57
C ALA A 261 -4.73 -2.50 -5.38
N SER A 262 -5.17 -3.12 -4.26
CA SER A 262 -4.39 -3.23 -3.04
C SER A 262 -4.71 -4.48 -2.23
N THR A 263 -3.78 -4.90 -1.37
CA THR A 263 -3.94 -6.04 -0.44
C THR A 263 -3.25 -5.75 0.90
N TRP A 264 -3.43 -6.63 1.89
CA TRP A 264 -2.69 -6.61 3.16
C TRP A 264 -2.47 -8.03 3.67
N SER A 265 -1.56 -8.19 4.64
CA SER A 265 -1.15 -9.52 5.16
C SER A 265 -2.18 -10.24 6.04
N GLY A 266 -3.40 -9.73 6.20
CA GLY A 266 -4.36 -10.26 7.17
C GLY A 266 -4.01 -9.90 8.61
N ASP A 267 -4.56 -10.69 9.53
CA ASP A 267 -4.63 -10.42 10.96
C ASP A 267 -3.30 -10.73 11.67
N ASN A 268 -2.29 -9.86 11.50
CA ASN A 268 -0.98 -10.07 12.10
C ASN A 268 -0.97 -9.81 13.62
N MET A 269 -0.16 -10.57 14.37
CA MET A 269 -0.05 -10.41 15.81
C MET A 269 0.73 -9.14 16.19
N THR A 270 0.45 -8.62 17.38
CA THR A 270 1.24 -7.54 18.00
C THR A 270 2.55 -8.09 18.55
N SER A 271 3.57 -8.19 17.69
CA SER A 271 4.89 -8.65 18.12
C SER A 271 6.02 -8.12 17.23
N TRP A 272 7.25 -8.16 17.74
CA TRP A 272 8.45 -7.81 16.98
C TRP A 272 8.70 -8.77 15.81
N GLU A 273 8.42 -10.05 16.02
CA GLU A 273 8.52 -11.10 14.99
C GLU A 273 7.53 -10.86 13.85
N SER A 274 6.32 -10.39 14.17
CA SER A 274 5.32 -10.04 13.16
C SER A 274 5.75 -8.81 12.35
N MET A 275 6.32 -7.79 13.01
CA MET A 275 6.91 -6.63 12.32
C MET A 275 8.06 -7.06 11.38
N LYS A 276 8.90 -8.02 11.83
CA LYS A 276 10.00 -8.58 11.04
C LYS A 276 9.50 -9.38 9.83
N GLY A 277 8.56 -10.30 10.06
CA GLY A 277 7.97 -11.15 9.01
C GLY A 277 7.18 -10.35 7.98
N SER A 278 6.59 -9.22 8.37
CA SER A 278 5.89 -8.30 7.47
C SER A 278 6.78 -7.85 6.30
N ASN A 279 8.05 -7.54 6.55
CA ASN A 279 8.98 -7.15 5.48
C ASN A 279 9.17 -8.29 4.45
N ALA A 280 9.41 -9.52 4.93
CA ALA A 280 9.53 -10.68 4.04
C ALA A 280 8.25 -10.91 3.21
N LEU A 281 7.08 -10.74 3.82
CA LEU A 281 5.79 -10.83 3.12
C LEU A 281 5.63 -9.74 2.06
N SER A 282 5.98 -8.48 2.36
CA SER A 282 5.96 -7.38 1.39
C SER A 282 6.85 -7.65 0.17
N LEU A 283 8.01 -8.28 0.38
CA LEU A 283 8.90 -8.64 -0.73
C LEU A 283 8.33 -9.75 -1.62
N ASN A 284 7.73 -10.77 -1.01
CA ASN A 284 7.09 -11.86 -1.75
C ASN A 284 5.87 -11.36 -2.54
N THR A 285 5.00 -10.59 -1.90
CA THR A 285 3.83 -9.98 -2.54
C THR A 285 4.23 -9.06 -3.70
N GLY A 286 5.28 -8.25 -3.55
CA GLY A 286 5.83 -7.42 -4.62
C GLY A 286 6.30 -8.21 -5.85
N MET A 287 6.97 -9.36 -5.64
CA MET A 287 7.36 -10.30 -6.71
C MET A 287 6.15 -10.98 -7.37
N SER A 288 5.07 -11.16 -6.62
CA SER A 288 3.79 -11.75 -7.07
C SER A 288 2.79 -10.73 -7.65
N LEU A 289 3.24 -9.52 -8.00
CA LEU A 289 2.43 -8.42 -8.57
C LEU A 289 1.42 -7.77 -7.62
N LEU A 290 1.43 -8.14 -6.35
CA LEU A 290 0.66 -7.52 -5.27
C LEU A 290 1.40 -6.25 -4.76
N GLN A 291 1.68 -5.32 -5.67
CA GLN A 291 2.70 -4.27 -5.46
C GLN A 291 2.22 -3.05 -4.63
N CYS A 292 0.92 -2.98 -4.34
CA CYS A 292 0.36 -2.07 -3.33
C CYS A 292 -0.15 -2.86 -2.11
N ALA A 293 0.77 -3.55 -1.44
CA ALA A 293 0.52 -4.31 -0.23
C ALA A 293 0.98 -3.56 1.03
N GLY A 294 0.39 -3.90 2.17
CA GLY A 294 0.80 -3.40 3.47
C GLY A 294 0.41 -4.32 4.61
N HIS A 295 0.56 -3.84 5.83
CA HIS A 295 0.32 -4.59 7.06
C HIS A 295 -0.45 -3.75 8.06
N ASP A 296 -1.06 -4.39 9.05
CA ASP A 296 -1.68 -3.68 10.15
C ASP A 296 -0.59 -3.24 11.13
N ILE A 297 -0.18 -1.98 10.99
CA ILE A 297 0.94 -1.38 11.71
C ILE A 297 0.62 -1.34 13.22
N GLY A 298 1.52 -1.90 14.03
CA GLY A 298 1.33 -2.09 15.46
C GLY A 298 0.61 -3.39 15.83
N GLY A 299 0.33 -4.26 14.86
CA GLY A 299 -0.37 -5.53 15.06
C GLY A 299 -1.88 -5.39 14.94
N PHE A 300 -2.55 -6.33 14.31
CA PHE A 300 -4.01 -6.43 14.34
C PHE A 300 -4.50 -6.95 15.69
N GLU A 301 -4.06 -8.16 16.07
CA GLU A 301 -4.54 -8.88 17.26
C GLU A 301 -3.51 -8.88 18.42
N GLY A 302 -4.01 -9.08 19.64
CA GLY A 302 -3.23 -9.21 20.87
C GLY A 302 -3.32 -7.97 21.76
N SER A 303 -2.37 -7.86 22.67
CA SER A 303 -2.25 -6.69 23.55
C SER A 303 -1.85 -5.43 22.78
N GLN A 304 -1.94 -4.27 23.43
CA GLN A 304 -1.40 -3.03 22.89
C GLN A 304 0.12 -3.14 22.67
N PRO A 305 0.67 -2.56 21.59
CA PRO A 305 2.12 -2.51 21.37
C PRO A 305 2.77 -1.58 22.41
N SER A 306 4.02 -1.85 22.79
CA SER A 306 4.77 -0.86 23.60
C SER A 306 5.01 0.43 22.78
N PRO A 307 5.32 1.58 23.42
CA PRO A 307 5.67 2.80 22.70
C PRO A 307 6.83 2.60 21.70
N GLU A 308 7.81 1.77 22.06
CA GLU A 308 8.93 1.44 21.20
C GLU A 308 8.50 0.64 19.97
N LEU A 309 7.73 -0.44 20.16
CA LEU A 309 7.24 -1.26 19.05
C LEU A 309 6.37 -0.43 18.10
N LEU A 310 5.45 0.38 18.64
CA LEU A 310 4.59 1.22 17.82
C LEU A 310 5.38 2.24 17.00
N LEU A 311 6.32 2.97 17.63
CA LEU A 311 7.11 3.97 16.92
C LEU A 311 8.01 3.34 15.85
N ARG A 312 8.65 2.20 16.14
CA ARG A 312 9.47 1.47 15.16
C ARG A 312 8.67 1.01 13.95
N TRP A 313 7.49 0.43 14.20
CA TRP A 313 6.65 -0.08 13.13
C TRP A 313 6.12 1.07 12.26
N ILE A 314 5.77 2.21 12.84
CA ILE A 314 5.40 3.42 12.08
C ILE A 314 6.59 3.95 11.28
N GLN A 315 7.77 4.08 11.89
CA GLN A 315 8.98 4.54 11.20
C GLN A 315 9.35 3.66 9.99
N LEU A 316 9.12 2.35 10.06
CA LEU A 316 9.27 1.43 8.94
C LEU A 316 8.11 1.54 7.94
N GLY A 317 6.88 1.62 8.45
CA GLY A 317 5.65 1.61 7.66
C GLY A 317 5.51 2.78 6.69
N ILE A 318 6.10 3.94 6.98
CA ILE A 318 6.09 5.07 6.04
C ILE A 318 6.89 4.82 4.75
N TYR A 319 7.68 3.75 4.70
CA TYR A 319 8.41 3.26 3.52
C TYR A 319 7.76 2.02 2.90
N SER A 320 6.45 1.87 3.06
CA SER A 320 5.62 0.85 2.42
C SER A 320 4.63 1.50 1.43
N PRO A 321 4.26 0.84 0.32
CA PRO A 321 3.27 1.37 -0.60
C PRO A 321 1.86 1.48 0.02
N ARG A 322 1.54 0.69 1.06
CA ARG A 322 0.29 0.84 1.82
C ARG A 322 0.60 1.01 3.31
N PHE A 323 0.33 2.20 3.84
CA PHE A 323 0.55 2.52 5.25
C PHE A 323 -0.78 2.66 5.99
N ALA A 324 -1.13 1.64 6.78
CA ALA A 324 -2.36 1.65 7.57
C ALA A 324 -2.12 1.26 9.03
N ILE A 325 -2.74 2.01 9.94
CA ILE A 325 -2.83 1.62 11.35
C ILE A 325 -4.26 1.11 11.55
N ASN A 326 -4.39 -0.20 11.75
CA ASN A 326 -5.65 -0.89 11.93
C ASN A 326 -5.48 -2.02 12.93
N CYS A 327 -6.52 -2.31 13.71
CA CYS A 327 -6.46 -3.37 14.71
C CYS A 327 -7.83 -3.74 15.29
N PHE A 328 -7.80 -4.85 16.01
CA PHE A 328 -8.77 -5.24 17.02
C PHE A 328 -8.00 -5.78 18.23
N LYS A 329 -7.82 -4.92 19.23
CA LYS A 329 -7.00 -5.24 20.41
C LYS A 329 -7.84 -5.91 21.49
N THR A 330 -7.22 -6.81 22.23
CA THR A 330 -7.83 -7.36 23.45
C THR A 330 -8.14 -6.23 24.42
N SER A 331 -9.39 -6.15 24.86
CA SER A 331 -9.84 -5.20 25.86
C SER A 331 -10.00 -5.90 27.21
N PRO A 332 -9.41 -5.37 28.29
CA PRO A 332 -9.69 -5.87 29.63
C PRO A 332 -11.14 -5.60 30.08
N GLU A 333 -11.83 -4.65 29.45
CA GLU A 333 -13.19 -4.25 29.78
C GLU A 333 -14.25 -4.96 28.94
N ASN A 334 -14.09 -4.96 27.60
CA ASN A 334 -15.06 -5.56 26.69
C ASN A 334 -14.42 -6.06 25.39
N ASN A 335 -14.10 -7.36 25.36
CA ASN A 335 -13.55 -8.02 24.17
C ASN A 335 -14.53 -8.11 22.99
N SER A 336 -15.83 -7.83 23.14
CA SER A 336 -16.77 -7.83 22.01
C SER A 336 -16.60 -6.59 21.11
N VAL A 337 -16.04 -5.51 21.68
CA VAL A 337 -15.76 -4.24 20.99
C VAL A 337 -14.25 -4.04 20.80
N GLY A 338 -13.44 -4.57 21.71
CA GLY A 338 -11.98 -4.47 21.68
C GLY A 338 -11.45 -3.05 21.95
N GLU A 339 -10.14 -2.89 21.82
CA GLU A 339 -9.46 -1.59 21.82
C GLU A 339 -8.82 -1.29 20.45
N VAL A 340 -8.31 -0.07 20.31
CA VAL A 340 -7.70 0.44 19.09
C VAL A 340 -6.30 1.01 19.36
N ILE A 341 -5.49 1.07 18.32
CA ILE A 341 -4.25 1.83 18.29
C ILE A 341 -4.60 3.19 17.71
N GLU A 342 -4.38 4.22 18.51
CA GLU A 342 -4.39 5.60 18.04
C GLU A 342 -2.94 6.08 17.86
N PRO A 343 -2.63 6.86 16.82
CA PRO A 343 -1.29 7.45 16.63
C PRO A 343 -0.79 8.28 17.83
N TRP A 344 -1.71 8.75 18.68
CA TRP A 344 -1.46 9.58 19.86
C TRP A 344 -1.66 8.85 21.20
N MET A 345 -1.87 7.52 21.21
CA MET A 345 -2.16 6.77 22.44
C MET A 345 -1.04 6.86 23.50
N TYR A 346 0.17 7.22 23.08
CA TYR A 346 1.33 7.46 23.93
C TYR A 346 1.80 8.92 23.78
N PRO A 347 1.46 9.82 24.72
CA PRO A 347 1.80 11.24 24.63
C PRO A 347 3.30 11.50 24.44
N GLU A 348 4.16 10.68 25.03
CA GLU A 348 5.62 10.80 25.00
C GLU A 348 6.29 10.46 23.65
N ILE A 349 5.53 9.90 22.70
CA ILE A 349 6.00 9.65 21.32
C ILE A 349 5.09 10.27 20.26
N THR A 350 3.96 10.88 20.63
CA THR A 350 3.01 11.48 19.67
C THR A 350 3.69 12.47 18.70
N PRO A 351 4.62 13.36 19.12
CA PRO A 351 5.35 14.22 18.18
C PRO A 351 6.20 13.43 17.18
N LEU A 352 6.82 12.32 17.61
CA LEU A 352 7.67 11.48 16.75
C LEU A 352 6.84 10.70 15.74
N VAL A 353 5.67 10.20 16.16
CA VAL A 353 4.69 9.57 15.27
C VAL A 353 4.19 10.57 14.23
N ARG A 354 3.81 11.78 14.65
CA ARG A 354 3.41 12.87 13.77
C ARG A 354 4.49 13.19 12.74
N ASP A 355 5.74 13.33 13.17
CA ASP A 355 6.86 13.67 12.27
C ASP A 355 7.14 12.55 11.26
N ALA A 356 7.03 11.28 11.66
CA ALA A 356 7.13 10.14 10.76
C ALA A 356 6.02 10.16 9.70
N ILE A 357 4.75 10.33 10.10
CA ILE A 357 3.62 10.39 9.17
C ILE A 357 3.77 11.59 8.23
N LYS A 358 4.16 12.76 8.75
CA LYS A 358 4.44 13.94 7.91
C LYS A 358 5.55 13.69 6.89
N ARG A 359 6.61 12.95 7.28
CA ARG A 359 7.66 12.52 6.34
C ARG A 359 7.10 11.64 5.22
N GLN A 360 6.15 10.75 5.51
CA GLN A 360 5.47 9.98 4.48
C GLN A 360 4.81 10.89 3.44
N TYR A 361 4.09 11.93 3.88
CA TYR A 361 3.43 12.89 3.00
C TYR A 361 4.45 13.70 2.19
N GLU A 362 5.58 14.09 2.81
CA GLU A 362 6.67 14.73 2.07
C GLU A 362 7.20 13.84 0.94
N ILE A 363 7.36 12.53 1.14
CA ILE A 363 7.84 11.62 0.08
C ILE A 363 6.72 11.05 -0.78
N LEU A 364 5.47 11.47 -0.59
CA LEU A 364 4.33 10.95 -1.35
C LEU A 364 4.53 11.04 -2.88
N PRO A 365 5.15 12.08 -3.47
CA PRO A 365 5.44 12.08 -4.90
C PRO A 365 6.38 10.95 -5.34
N TYR A 366 7.34 10.56 -4.49
CA TYR A 366 8.20 9.40 -4.74
C TYR A 366 7.41 8.10 -4.67
N ILE A 367 6.62 7.90 -3.60
CA ILE A 367 5.77 6.70 -3.44
C ILE A 367 4.81 6.57 -4.62
N TYR A 368 4.17 7.67 -5.00
CA TYR A 368 3.19 7.71 -6.08
C TYR A 368 3.83 7.43 -7.44
N SER A 369 5.00 8.00 -7.72
CA SER A 369 5.75 7.69 -8.93
C SER A 369 6.15 6.20 -9.00
N LEU A 370 6.49 5.57 -7.86
CA LEU A 370 6.75 4.12 -7.82
C LEU A 370 5.48 3.32 -8.09
N GLY A 371 4.33 3.79 -7.62
CA GLY A 371 3.02 3.22 -7.97
C GLY A 371 2.73 3.24 -9.47
N LEU A 372 3.01 4.36 -10.14
CA LEU A 372 2.92 4.48 -11.60
C LEU A 372 3.94 3.57 -12.31
N GLU A 373 5.18 3.46 -11.80
CA GLU A 373 6.18 2.52 -12.34
C GLU A 373 5.73 1.06 -12.21
N SER A 374 5.12 0.69 -11.08
CA SER A 374 4.51 -0.60 -10.82
C SER A 374 3.44 -0.93 -11.88
N HIS A 375 2.52 0.00 -12.13
CA HIS A 375 1.50 -0.18 -13.17
C HIS A 375 2.09 -0.32 -14.58
N LEU A 376 3.07 0.51 -14.94
CA LEU A 376 3.61 0.53 -16.31
C LEU A 376 4.61 -0.59 -16.60
N THR A 377 5.29 -1.10 -15.56
CA THR A 377 6.46 -1.97 -15.76
C THR A 377 6.56 -3.13 -14.78
N ALA A 378 5.60 -3.31 -13.87
CA ALA A 378 5.61 -4.32 -12.82
C ALA A 378 6.84 -4.24 -11.89
N SER A 379 7.40 -3.04 -11.70
CA SER A 379 8.49 -2.83 -10.76
C SER A 379 7.93 -2.44 -9.39
N SER A 380 8.01 -3.36 -8.43
CA SER A 380 7.50 -3.15 -7.07
C SER A 380 8.09 -1.90 -6.40
N PRO A 381 7.32 -1.09 -5.65
CA PRO A 381 7.87 -0.02 -4.82
C PRO A 381 8.82 -0.54 -3.73
N GLN A 382 8.51 -1.68 -3.11
CA GLN A 382 9.33 -2.34 -2.10
C GLN A 382 10.03 -3.56 -2.71
N ARG A 383 11.36 -3.58 -2.72
CA ARG A 383 12.18 -4.49 -3.53
C ARG A 383 13.20 -5.21 -2.66
N TRP A 384 13.42 -6.49 -2.99
CA TRP A 384 14.44 -7.30 -2.33
C TRP A 384 15.83 -6.67 -2.54
N ILE A 385 16.73 -6.82 -1.57
CA ILE A 385 18.06 -6.20 -1.59
C ILE A 385 18.87 -6.49 -2.86
N GLY A 386 18.66 -7.67 -3.46
CA GLY A 386 19.33 -8.10 -4.68
C GLY A 386 18.66 -7.65 -5.98
N TRP A 387 17.56 -6.90 -5.94
CA TRP A 387 16.88 -6.39 -7.13
C TRP A 387 17.79 -5.42 -7.91
N GLY A 388 18.29 -5.83 -9.08
CA GLY A 388 19.29 -5.09 -9.84
C GLY A 388 20.73 -5.21 -9.31
N TYR A 389 20.94 -6.08 -8.32
CA TYR A 389 22.22 -6.42 -7.67
C TYR A 389 22.46 -7.93 -7.65
N GLU A 390 21.83 -8.67 -8.57
CA GLU A 390 21.85 -10.14 -8.63
C GLU A 390 23.27 -10.71 -8.84
N THR A 391 24.22 -9.89 -9.30
CA THR A 391 25.61 -10.30 -9.50
C THR A 391 26.47 -10.24 -8.23
N ASP A 392 25.93 -9.70 -7.14
CA ASP A 392 26.58 -9.67 -5.83
C ASP A 392 26.35 -11.01 -5.10
N PRO A 393 27.40 -11.82 -4.81
CA PRO A 393 27.18 -13.10 -4.14
C PRO A 393 26.59 -12.96 -2.74
N GLU A 394 26.83 -11.85 -2.04
CA GLU A 394 26.38 -11.67 -0.66
C GLU A 394 24.85 -11.58 -0.57
N VAL A 395 24.18 -10.97 -1.56
CA VAL A 395 22.71 -10.85 -1.55
C VAL A 395 22.03 -12.22 -1.56
N TRP A 396 22.70 -13.26 -2.09
CA TRP A 396 22.19 -14.63 -2.14
C TRP A 396 22.43 -15.46 -0.87
N THR A 397 23.03 -14.87 0.17
CA THR A 397 23.13 -15.52 1.49
C THR A 397 21.75 -15.73 2.10
N LYS A 398 21.63 -16.69 3.03
CA LYS A 398 20.35 -16.99 3.68
C LYS A 398 19.77 -15.75 4.36
N THR A 399 20.58 -15.00 5.10
CA THR A 399 20.18 -13.79 5.84
C THR A 399 19.51 -12.76 4.93
N LEU A 400 20.10 -12.46 3.77
CA LEU A 400 19.59 -11.45 2.86
C LEU A 400 18.43 -11.96 1.97
N LYS A 401 18.40 -13.25 1.65
CA LYS A 401 17.27 -13.86 0.90
C LYS A 401 15.98 -13.94 1.71
N LEU A 402 16.05 -14.07 3.03
CA LEU A 402 14.86 -14.06 3.88
C LEU A 402 14.13 -12.71 3.81
N GLY A 403 14.84 -11.62 3.53
CA GLY A 403 14.21 -10.33 3.27
C GLY A 403 13.53 -9.73 4.49
N GLU A 404 13.94 -10.11 5.69
CA GLU A 404 13.30 -9.72 6.94
C GLU A 404 13.77 -8.36 7.46
N GLU A 405 15.06 -8.02 7.26
CA GLU A 405 15.67 -6.91 8.01
C GLU A 405 15.97 -5.66 7.19
N GLN A 406 16.06 -5.79 5.87
CA GLN A 406 16.34 -4.68 4.97
C GLN A 406 15.75 -4.88 3.57
N TYR A 407 15.49 -3.77 2.89
CA TYR A 407 14.92 -3.75 1.54
C TYR A 407 15.21 -2.42 0.84
N TRP A 408 15.08 -2.42 -0.48
CA TRP A 408 15.06 -1.22 -1.29
C TRP A 408 13.64 -0.64 -1.36
N PHE A 409 13.48 0.65 -1.11
CA PHE A 409 12.27 1.39 -1.42
C PHE A 409 12.53 2.27 -2.64
N GLY A 410 12.01 1.81 -3.78
CA GLY A 410 12.41 2.24 -5.13
C GLY A 410 13.89 1.95 -5.41
N ASP A 411 14.59 2.89 -6.06
CA ASP A 411 16.01 2.74 -6.46
C ASP A 411 16.98 3.64 -5.68
N THR A 412 16.45 4.45 -4.75
CA THR A 412 17.23 5.45 -4.02
C THR A 412 17.42 5.09 -2.55
N ILE A 413 16.37 4.62 -1.88
CA ILE A 413 16.37 4.46 -0.42
C ILE A 413 16.55 2.98 -0.08
N LEU A 414 17.60 2.68 0.67
CA LEU A 414 17.77 1.39 1.31
C LEU A 414 17.32 1.52 2.77
N VAL A 415 16.28 0.78 3.11
CA VAL A 415 15.63 0.79 4.43
C VAL A 415 16.11 -0.42 5.21
N GLY A 416 16.65 -0.20 6.39
CA GLY A 416 16.89 -1.24 7.38
C GLY A 416 15.94 -1.08 8.56
N GLY A 417 15.90 -2.08 9.43
CA GLY A 417 15.13 -2.02 10.67
C GLY A 417 15.90 -2.53 11.87
N VAL A 418 15.34 -2.22 13.04
CA VAL A 418 15.66 -2.86 14.31
C VAL A 418 14.40 -3.61 14.72
N TYR A 419 14.53 -4.91 14.94
CA TYR A 419 13.40 -5.82 15.15
C TYR A 419 13.42 -6.47 16.53
N GLU A 420 14.10 -5.84 17.49
CA GLU A 420 14.20 -6.30 18.88
C GLU A 420 14.10 -5.09 19.83
N PRO A 421 13.47 -5.25 21.00
CA PRO A 421 13.31 -4.17 21.97
C PRO A 421 14.65 -3.75 22.57
N GLY A 422 14.85 -2.44 22.76
CA GLY A 422 16.03 -1.87 23.41
C GLY A 422 17.30 -1.87 22.56
N VAL A 423 17.22 -2.29 21.28
CA VAL A 423 18.35 -2.25 20.36
C VAL A 423 18.43 -0.89 19.68
N SER A 424 19.63 -0.30 19.64
CA SER A 424 19.86 1.03 19.09
C SER A 424 20.88 1.10 17.95
N VAL A 425 21.34 -0.06 17.47
CA VAL A 425 22.21 -0.17 16.30
C VAL A 425 21.60 -1.17 15.34
N GLY A 426 21.34 -0.72 14.11
CA GLY A 426 20.90 -1.61 13.03
C GLY A 426 22.10 -2.11 12.24
N LYS A 427 22.09 -3.38 11.85
CA LYS A 427 23.10 -3.97 10.98
C LYS A 427 22.53 -4.10 9.57
N MET A 428 23.23 -3.54 8.59
CA MET A 428 22.78 -3.54 7.19
C MET A 428 23.88 -3.96 6.24
N TYR A 429 23.52 -4.62 5.14
CA TYR A 429 24.42 -4.85 4.01
C TYR A 429 24.16 -3.82 2.90
N LEU A 430 25.23 -3.21 2.40
CA LEU A 430 25.20 -2.26 1.29
C LEU A 430 25.57 -3.01 -0.01
N PRO A 431 24.62 -3.32 -0.92
CA PRO A 431 24.90 -4.18 -2.07
C PRO A 431 25.78 -3.46 -3.12
N ARG A 432 26.55 -4.21 -3.90
CA ARG A 432 27.42 -3.67 -4.96
C ARG A 432 27.10 -4.25 -6.33
N LYS A 433 27.38 -3.50 -7.40
CA LYS A 433 27.32 -4.03 -8.77
C LYS A 433 28.69 -4.54 -9.18
N THR A 434 28.94 -5.83 -9.02
CA THR A 434 30.24 -6.48 -9.29
C THR A 434 30.71 -6.37 -10.75
N ASN A 435 29.79 -6.14 -11.70
CA ASN A 435 30.09 -6.01 -13.14
C ASN A 435 29.98 -4.58 -13.69
N SER A 436 29.91 -3.56 -12.81
CA SER A 436 29.83 -2.15 -13.22
C SER A 436 31.20 -1.47 -13.14
N GLN A 437 31.53 -0.61 -14.10
CA GLN A 437 32.73 0.25 -14.02
C GLN A 437 32.59 1.32 -12.92
N PHE A 438 31.36 1.64 -12.52
CA PHE A 438 31.05 2.57 -11.43
C PHE A 438 30.29 1.83 -10.34
N ASP A 439 30.89 1.76 -9.16
CA ASP A 439 30.24 1.22 -7.97
C ASP A 439 29.65 2.37 -7.16
N TYR A 440 28.36 2.26 -6.84
CA TYR A 440 27.65 3.33 -6.16
C TYR A 440 27.96 3.26 -4.66
N GLU A 441 28.53 4.34 -4.11
CA GLU A 441 28.59 4.55 -2.67
C GLU A 441 27.19 4.79 -2.09
N TYR A 442 27.12 4.83 -0.76
CA TYR A 442 25.91 5.11 0.00
C TYR A 442 26.16 6.24 0.99
N VAL A 443 25.11 6.96 1.37
CA VAL A 443 25.16 7.95 2.46
C VAL A 443 24.08 7.65 3.49
N ASN A 444 24.48 7.64 4.76
CA ASN A 444 23.54 7.52 5.88
C ASN A 444 22.63 8.74 5.92
N MET A 445 21.32 8.53 5.86
CA MET A 445 20.33 9.59 5.87
C MET A 445 20.12 10.20 7.26
N ASN A 446 20.67 9.57 8.30
CA ASN A 446 20.62 10.00 9.70
C ASN A 446 22.01 10.37 10.22
N THR A 447 22.06 11.04 11.37
CA THR A 447 23.32 11.34 12.07
C THR A 447 24.15 10.06 12.27
N PRO A 448 25.46 10.06 11.95
CA PRO A 448 26.31 11.21 11.62
C PRO A 448 26.48 11.52 10.13
N PHE A 449 25.60 11.05 9.25
CA PHE A 449 25.59 11.37 7.80
C PHE A 449 26.85 10.87 7.06
N THR A 450 27.28 9.66 7.40
CA THR A 450 28.51 9.05 6.88
C THR A 450 28.34 8.54 5.45
N TYR A 451 29.35 8.76 4.61
CA TYR A 451 29.48 8.12 3.31
C TYR A 451 30.18 6.76 3.46
N LEU A 452 29.64 5.73 2.82
CA LEU A 452 30.04 4.34 2.98
C LEU A 452 30.20 3.69 1.60
N ALA A 453 31.27 2.92 1.43
CA ALA A 453 31.44 2.11 0.23
C ALA A 453 30.40 0.96 0.20
N SER A 454 30.08 0.48 -0.99
CA SER A 454 29.26 -0.71 -1.20
C SER A 454 30.01 -2.00 -0.84
N GLY A 455 29.32 -3.14 -0.95
CA GLY A 455 29.90 -4.47 -0.81
C GLY A 455 30.22 -4.90 0.62
N GLN A 456 29.69 -4.21 1.63
CA GLN A 456 30.03 -4.43 3.04
C GLN A 456 28.82 -4.39 3.98
N TRP A 457 28.95 -5.09 5.09
CA TRP A 457 28.07 -4.96 6.24
C TRP A 457 28.48 -3.74 7.08
N VAL A 458 27.50 -2.96 7.52
CA VAL A 458 27.70 -1.74 8.31
C VAL A 458 26.79 -1.73 9.52
N GLU A 459 27.25 -1.05 10.58
CA GLU A 459 26.47 -0.76 11.77
C GLU A 459 26.00 0.70 11.71
N VAL A 460 24.70 0.91 11.92
CA VAL A 460 24.04 2.20 11.74
C VAL A 460 23.37 2.59 13.05
N PRO A 461 23.74 3.73 13.67
CA PRO A 461 23.04 4.25 14.82
C PRO A 461 21.54 4.43 14.51
N SER A 462 20.72 3.90 15.40
CA SER A 462 19.29 3.73 15.20
C SER A 462 18.60 3.73 16.56
N GLU A 463 18.81 4.75 17.38
CA GLU A 463 18.03 4.95 18.60
C GLU A 463 16.54 5.14 18.24
N TRP A 464 15.63 4.40 18.86
CA TRP A 464 14.23 4.28 18.41
C TRP A 464 13.44 5.60 18.44
N ARG A 465 13.79 6.51 19.35
CA ARG A 465 13.20 7.86 19.41
C ARG A 465 13.76 8.83 18.36
N THR A 466 14.78 8.41 17.61
CA THR A 466 15.51 9.26 16.67
C THR A 466 15.27 8.84 15.22
N SER A 467 15.54 7.57 14.89
CA SER A 467 15.44 7.08 13.50
C SER A 467 15.54 5.56 13.40
N ILE A 468 15.13 5.02 12.25
CA ILE A 468 15.53 3.69 11.75
C ILE A 468 16.75 3.80 10.81
N PRO A 469 17.48 2.71 10.53
CA PRO A 469 18.59 2.72 9.58
C PRO A 469 18.12 3.06 8.16
N LEU A 470 18.65 4.14 7.59
CA LEU A 470 18.30 4.61 6.25
C LEU A 470 19.56 5.01 5.49
N MET A 471 19.74 4.43 4.31
CA MET A 471 20.85 4.73 3.42
C MET A 471 20.31 5.20 2.08
N ALA A 472 20.84 6.29 1.56
CA ALA A 472 20.58 6.71 0.19
C ALA A 472 21.73 6.27 -0.71
N ARG A 473 21.40 5.69 -1.87
CA ARG A 473 22.39 5.41 -2.92
C ARG A 473 22.89 6.73 -3.50
N ILE A 474 24.21 6.88 -3.62
CA ILE A 474 24.80 8.03 -4.31
C ILE A 474 24.37 8.03 -5.77
N GLY A 475 23.98 9.20 -6.27
CA GLY A 475 23.38 9.36 -7.60
C GLY A 475 21.86 9.15 -7.64
N GLY A 476 21.21 8.80 -6.53
CA GLY A 476 19.76 8.74 -6.41
C GLY A 476 19.10 10.08 -6.10
N ALA A 477 17.80 10.15 -6.34
CA ALA A 477 16.98 11.31 -5.97
C ALA A 477 15.62 10.90 -5.43
N ILE A 478 15.03 11.74 -4.58
CA ILE A 478 13.69 11.55 -3.99
C ILE A 478 12.87 12.81 -4.28
N PRO A 479 11.90 12.79 -5.21
CA PRO A 479 10.94 13.87 -5.36
C PRO A 479 10.08 13.99 -4.10
N VAL A 480 9.89 15.21 -3.62
CA VAL A 480 9.16 15.51 -2.39
C VAL A 480 8.10 16.57 -2.60
N GLY A 481 7.00 16.45 -1.85
CA GLY A 481 5.87 17.36 -1.80
C GLY A 481 5.76 18.04 -0.44
N GLN A 482 4.54 18.46 -0.10
CA GLN A 482 4.25 19.06 1.20
C GLN A 482 4.10 17.99 2.29
N SER A 483 4.32 18.37 3.55
CA SER A 483 4.20 17.48 4.72
C SER A 483 2.76 17.36 5.26
N VAL A 484 1.77 17.75 4.45
CA VAL A 484 0.34 17.78 4.78
C VAL A 484 -0.46 17.09 3.70
N GLN A 485 -1.71 16.77 4.01
CA GLN A 485 -2.65 16.28 3.01
C GLN A 485 -2.85 17.35 1.93
N THR A 486 -2.77 16.93 0.67
CA THR A 486 -2.91 17.82 -0.49
C THR A 486 -3.90 17.22 -1.48
N ARG A 487 -4.70 18.07 -2.11
CA ARG A 487 -5.52 17.67 -3.27
C ARG A 487 -4.83 18.02 -4.58
N VAL A 488 -4.99 17.14 -5.56
CA VAL A 488 -4.54 17.40 -6.93
C VAL A 488 -5.56 18.35 -7.60
N PRO A 489 -5.11 19.42 -8.28
CA PRO A 489 -6.03 20.30 -9.01
C PRO A 489 -6.91 19.50 -9.99
N GLY A 490 -8.22 19.74 -9.92
CA GLY A 490 -9.20 19.02 -10.76
C GLY A 490 -9.84 17.79 -10.09
N ASP A 491 -9.32 17.31 -8.95
CA ASP A 491 -10.00 16.29 -8.15
C ASP A 491 -11.23 16.89 -7.45
N GLY A 492 -12.40 16.63 -8.05
CA GLY A 492 -13.70 17.09 -7.56
C GLY A 492 -14.41 16.12 -6.61
N THR A 493 -13.76 15.06 -6.13
CA THR A 493 -14.38 14.12 -5.19
C THR A 493 -14.65 14.78 -3.83
N SER A 494 -15.73 14.37 -3.16
CA SER A 494 -16.24 15.00 -1.92
C SER A 494 -15.19 15.16 -0.82
N ALA A 495 -14.37 14.13 -0.58
CA ALA A 495 -13.25 14.25 0.37
C ALA A 495 -12.17 15.23 -0.13
N SER A 496 -11.84 15.21 -1.42
CA SER A 496 -10.78 16.05 -1.95
C SER A 496 -11.11 17.53 -1.88
N VAL A 497 -12.35 17.93 -2.17
CA VAL A 497 -12.76 19.34 -2.15
C VAL A 497 -12.75 19.96 -0.75
N ALA A 498 -12.75 19.15 0.31
CA ALA A 498 -12.62 19.61 1.70
C ALA A 498 -11.16 19.86 2.12
N VAL A 499 -10.18 19.43 1.32
CA VAL A 499 -8.76 19.71 1.55
C VAL A 499 -8.43 21.08 0.94
N GLU A 500 -7.97 22.02 1.75
CA GLU A 500 -7.67 23.38 1.30
C GLU A 500 -6.35 23.42 0.51
N GLU A 501 -5.36 22.64 0.97
CA GLU A 501 -4.01 22.62 0.43
C GLU A 501 -3.95 21.94 -0.95
N LEU A 502 -3.39 22.65 -1.92
CA LEU A 502 -3.15 22.15 -3.27
C LEU A 502 -1.80 21.44 -3.36
N ASP A 503 -1.71 20.42 -4.21
CA ASP A 503 -0.43 19.83 -4.60
C ASP A 503 0.31 20.71 -5.63
N ASP A 504 0.79 21.86 -5.18
CA ASP A 504 1.41 22.93 -6.00
C ASP A 504 2.90 23.15 -5.70
N TYR A 505 3.50 22.25 -4.93
CA TYR A 505 4.91 22.29 -4.55
C TYR A 505 5.63 21.00 -4.94
N ARG A 506 6.83 21.16 -5.51
CA ARG A 506 7.74 20.04 -5.71
C ARG A 506 9.17 20.43 -5.34
N GLY A 507 9.79 19.58 -4.55
CA GLY A 507 11.22 19.57 -4.30
C GLY A 507 11.83 18.25 -4.72
N ILE A 508 13.15 18.16 -4.67
CA ILE A 508 13.90 16.93 -4.89
C ILE A 508 15.11 16.87 -3.97
N GLU A 509 15.19 15.80 -3.20
CA GLU A 509 16.36 15.49 -2.38
C GLU A 509 17.35 14.73 -3.24
N ILE A 510 18.58 15.23 -3.39
CA ILE A 510 19.64 14.60 -4.20
C ILE A 510 20.82 14.18 -3.33
N PHE A 511 21.47 13.08 -3.73
CA PHE A 511 22.57 12.47 -2.99
C PHE A 511 23.84 12.42 -3.87
N PRO A 512 24.56 13.54 -4.03
CA PRO A 512 25.82 13.58 -4.77
C PRO A 512 26.97 12.92 -3.98
N PRO A 513 28.01 12.44 -4.68
CA PRO A 513 29.27 12.03 -4.06
C PRO A 513 29.85 13.16 -3.19
N ARG A 514 30.67 12.80 -2.20
CA ARG A 514 31.28 13.77 -1.26
C ARG A 514 32.14 14.82 -1.97
N SER A 515 32.71 14.46 -3.11
CA SER A 515 33.63 15.28 -3.92
C SER A 515 33.15 15.29 -5.38
N SER A 516 34.10 15.40 -6.32
CA SER A 516 33.86 15.23 -7.75
C SER A 516 33.15 13.92 -8.11
N SER A 517 32.17 14.00 -9.02
CA SER A 517 31.58 12.81 -9.65
C SER A 517 32.42 12.28 -10.82
N HIS A 518 33.62 12.85 -11.07
CA HIS A 518 34.53 12.46 -12.15
C HIS A 518 33.87 12.45 -13.53
N ASN A 519 33.12 13.50 -13.84
CA ASN A 519 32.31 13.66 -15.07
C ASN A 519 31.11 12.73 -15.20
N ASN A 520 30.84 11.85 -14.22
CA ASN A 520 29.59 11.09 -14.20
C ASN A 520 28.42 12.03 -13.92
N VAL A 521 27.37 11.90 -14.74
CA VAL A 521 26.11 12.61 -14.58
C VAL A 521 25.06 11.60 -14.16
N PHE A 522 24.53 11.78 -12.96
CA PHE A 522 23.43 10.98 -12.43
C PHE A 522 22.11 11.49 -12.98
N SER A 523 21.13 10.60 -13.12
CA SER A 523 19.81 10.94 -13.64
C SER A 523 18.73 10.16 -12.90
N THR A 524 17.66 10.83 -12.54
CA THR A 524 16.46 10.21 -11.97
C THR A 524 15.23 10.81 -12.63
N THR A 525 14.29 9.95 -13.04
CA THR A 525 13.01 10.35 -13.62
C THR A 525 11.90 9.90 -12.69
N TRP A 526 10.93 10.76 -12.42
CA TRP A 526 9.70 10.41 -11.75
C TRP A 526 8.48 10.73 -12.62
N LEU A 527 7.36 10.10 -12.27
CA LEU A 527 6.10 10.14 -12.99
C LEU A 527 5.05 10.89 -12.15
N GLU A 528 4.22 11.70 -12.80
CA GLU A 528 3.02 12.27 -12.18
C GLU A 528 1.84 12.23 -13.17
N ASP A 529 0.63 12.13 -12.63
CA ASP A 529 -0.64 12.27 -13.33
C ASP A 529 -1.66 12.96 -12.39
N ASP A 530 -2.95 12.96 -12.77
CA ASP A 530 -4.02 13.58 -11.98
C ASP A 530 -4.38 12.86 -10.67
N GLY A 531 -3.81 11.69 -10.39
CA GLY A 531 -4.01 11.00 -9.13
C GLY A 531 -5.38 10.33 -8.96
N ILE A 532 -6.26 10.35 -9.95
CA ILE A 532 -7.64 9.87 -9.81
C ILE A 532 -8.23 9.15 -11.04
N SER A 533 -7.76 9.46 -12.24
CA SER A 533 -8.39 8.96 -13.46
C SER A 533 -8.14 7.47 -13.69
N SER A 534 -9.13 6.79 -14.26
CA SER A 534 -9.01 5.40 -14.72
C SER A 534 -8.04 5.25 -15.89
N ASN A 535 -7.95 6.27 -16.75
CA ASN A 535 -7.03 6.33 -17.90
C ASN A 535 -6.29 7.69 -17.90
N PRO A 536 -5.23 7.84 -17.10
CA PRO A 536 -4.56 9.13 -16.93
C PRO A 536 -3.56 9.44 -18.05
N SER A 537 -3.37 10.74 -18.32
CA SER A 537 -2.16 11.24 -18.98
C SER A 537 -1.01 11.28 -17.96
N ILE A 538 0.08 10.57 -18.24
CA ILE A 538 1.24 10.50 -17.34
C ILE A 538 2.39 11.34 -17.92
N SER A 539 2.90 12.28 -17.14
CA SER A 539 4.06 13.13 -17.50
C SER A 539 5.31 12.68 -16.77
N ARG A 540 6.48 13.04 -17.32
CA ARG A 540 7.79 12.62 -16.82
C ARG A 540 8.63 13.83 -16.47
N TYR A 541 9.32 13.76 -15.34
CA TYR A 541 10.21 14.81 -14.88
C TYR A 541 11.56 14.22 -14.57
N THR A 542 12.62 14.77 -15.15
CA THR A 542 13.96 14.23 -15.02
C THR A 542 14.88 15.26 -14.41
N VAL A 543 15.49 14.91 -13.27
CA VAL A 543 16.65 15.62 -12.74
C VAL A 543 17.92 14.93 -13.21
N ARG A 544 18.91 15.73 -13.59
CA ARG A 544 20.28 15.28 -13.88
C ARG A 544 21.22 16.06 -12.99
N TYR A 545 22.25 15.42 -12.45
CA TYR A 545 23.25 16.16 -11.69
C TYR A 545 24.63 15.52 -11.68
N SER A 546 25.63 16.37 -11.52
CA SER A 546 27.03 16.01 -11.30
C SER A 546 27.61 16.88 -10.17
N SER A 547 28.80 16.55 -9.69
CA SER A 547 29.43 17.31 -8.61
C SER A 547 30.91 17.55 -8.86
N THR A 548 31.41 18.63 -8.28
CA THR A 548 32.83 18.91 -8.03
C THR A 548 33.05 19.03 -6.52
N ASP A 549 34.26 19.41 -6.12
CA ASP A 549 34.58 19.69 -4.72
C ASP A 549 33.87 20.94 -4.18
N ASP A 550 33.50 21.90 -5.04
CA ASP A 550 32.94 23.19 -4.65
C ASP A 550 31.45 23.39 -5.01
N ARG A 551 30.89 22.59 -5.92
CA ARG A 551 29.51 22.78 -6.41
C ARG A 551 28.84 21.49 -6.86
N VAL A 552 27.52 21.54 -6.91
CA VAL A 552 26.65 20.55 -7.55
C VAL A 552 26.00 21.21 -8.77
N VAL A 553 26.14 20.59 -9.94
CA VAL A 553 25.58 21.07 -11.20
C VAL A 553 24.31 20.29 -11.48
N VAL A 554 23.18 20.96 -11.67
CA VAL A 554 21.86 20.35 -11.82
C VAL A 554 21.20 20.79 -13.13
N GLY A 555 20.66 19.81 -13.85
CA GLY A 555 19.75 19.99 -14.98
C GLY A 555 18.38 19.43 -14.67
N PHE A 556 17.35 20.03 -15.27
CA PHE A 556 15.97 19.59 -15.11
C PHE A 556 15.22 19.65 -16.44
N SER A 557 14.43 18.62 -16.73
CA SER A 557 13.57 18.58 -17.91
C SER A 557 12.17 18.08 -17.58
N ARG A 558 11.16 18.73 -18.18
CA ARG A 558 9.74 18.38 -18.09
C ARG A 558 9.30 17.79 -19.43
N ASP A 559 8.74 16.59 -19.41
CA ASP A 559 8.08 15.97 -20.56
C ASP A 559 6.59 15.83 -20.25
N GLU A 560 5.83 16.80 -20.75
CA GLU A 560 4.39 16.96 -20.53
C GLU A 560 3.59 16.72 -21.82
N GLN A 561 4.19 16.04 -22.81
CA GLN A 561 3.56 15.79 -24.12
C GLN A 561 2.30 14.92 -24.03
N SER A 562 2.15 14.15 -22.95
CA SER A 562 0.94 13.36 -22.67
C SER A 562 -0.28 14.23 -22.33
N GLY A 563 -0.08 15.51 -21.98
CA GLY A 563 -1.12 16.48 -21.67
C GLY A 563 -1.35 16.76 -20.19
N PHE A 564 -0.71 16.03 -19.27
CA PHE A 564 -0.76 16.36 -17.85
C PHE A 564 0.27 17.43 -17.48
N VAL A 565 -0.18 18.52 -16.86
CA VAL A 565 0.66 19.62 -16.37
C VAL A 565 0.35 19.86 -14.90
N PRO A 566 1.32 19.80 -14.00
CA PRO A 566 1.10 19.92 -12.57
C PRO A 566 0.98 21.39 -12.16
N ALA A 567 0.42 21.64 -10.97
CA ALA A 567 0.29 23.01 -10.46
C ALA A 567 1.64 23.65 -10.12
N TRP A 568 2.61 22.87 -9.67
CA TRP A 568 3.93 23.37 -9.30
C TRP A 568 4.70 23.91 -10.52
N LYS A 569 5.42 25.02 -10.31
CA LYS A 569 6.15 25.74 -11.36
C LYS A 569 7.66 25.63 -11.23
N ASN A 570 8.17 25.78 -10.01
CA ASN A 570 9.59 25.70 -9.71
C ASN A 570 9.93 24.37 -9.03
N LEU A 571 11.22 24.02 -9.02
CA LEU A 571 11.73 22.85 -8.35
C LEU A 571 12.73 23.24 -7.26
N ASP A 572 12.45 22.86 -6.01
CA ASP A 572 13.40 23.05 -4.91
C ASP A 572 14.39 21.89 -4.82
N ILE A 573 15.67 22.13 -5.09
CA ILE A 573 16.77 21.18 -4.91
C ILE A 573 17.22 21.20 -3.46
N THR A 574 17.16 20.06 -2.78
CA THR A 574 17.64 19.89 -1.41
C THR A 574 18.86 18.99 -1.39
N LEU A 575 19.98 19.52 -0.87
CA LEU A 575 21.18 18.73 -0.68
C LEU A 575 21.11 17.90 0.61
N HIS A 576 21.77 16.75 0.60
CA HIS A 576 21.91 15.94 1.81
C HIS A 576 22.56 16.74 2.96
N LYS A 577 22.24 16.38 4.21
CA LYS A 577 22.74 17.08 5.39
C LYS A 577 24.29 17.06 5.39
N ARG A 578 24.91 18.18 5.78
CA ARG A 578 26.36 18.44 5.74
C ARG A 578 26.95 18.68 4.36
N ASP A 579 26.17 18.60 3.29
CA ASP A 579 26.60 19.13 1.99
C ASP A 579 26.35 20.65 1.93
N GLU A 580 27.43 21.40 2.04
CA GLU A 580 27.44 22.88 2.06
C GLU A 580 27.84 23.47 0.70
N ARG A 581 27.94 22.64 -0.34
CA ARG A 581 28.26 23.11 -1.70
C ARG A 581 27.12 23.96 -2.26
N ARG A 582 27.47 24.86 -3.18
CA ARG A 582 26.47 25.63 -3.96
C ARG A 582 25.86 24.77 -5.06
N VAL A 583 24.60 25.02 -5.37
CA VAL A 583 23.93 24.42 -6.54
C VAL A 583 23.94 25.42 -7.70
N ILE A 584 24.29 24.96 -8.90
CA ILE A 584 24.24 25.74 -10.14
C ILE A 584 23.51 24.97 -11.24
N SER A 585 22.96 25.68 -12.22
CA SER A 585 22.31 25.05 -13.38
C SER A 585 23.33 24.61 -14.43
N ASP A 586 23.08 23.48 -15.10
CA ASP A 586 23.84 23.00 -16.27
C ASP A 586 23.65 23.85 -17.54
N VAL A 587 22.48 24.47 -17.70
CA VAL A 587 22.09 25.31 -18.85
C VAL A 587 22.00 26.80 -18.52
N GLY A 588 22.49 27.21 -17.34
CA GLY A 588 22.51 28.62 -16.93
C GLY A 588 21.19 29.17 -16.38
N ASN A 589 20.22 28.32 -16.06
CA ASN A 589 18.99 28.73 -15.36
C ASN A 589 19.31 29.34 -13.98
N ILE A 590 18.42 30.22 -13.51
CA ILE A 590 18.56 30.86 -12.20
C ILE A 590 18.36 29.82 -11.09
N VAL A 591 19.39 29.67 -10.26
CA VAL A 591 19.36 28.90 -9.02
C VAL A 591 19.48 29.85 -7.83
N GLN A 592 18.45 29.90 -6.99
CA GLN A 592 18.38 30.80 -5.84
C GLN A 592 18.49 30.01 -4.54
N TYR A 593 19.44 30.37 -3.66
CA TYR A 593 19.51 29.79 -2.32
C TYR A 593 18.32 30.27 -1.46
N LYS A 594 17.59 29.32 -0.86
CA LYS A 594 16.38 29.57 -0.06
C LYS A 594 16.66 29.48 1.46
N GLY A 595 17.85 29.02 1.84
CA GLY A 595 18.21 28.79 3.24
C GLY A 595 18.24 27.31 3.59
N LYS A 596 18.00 27.01 4.87
CA LYS A 596 17.94 25.65 5.39
C LYS A 596 16.50 25.24 5.70
N ASP A 597 16.13 24.00 5.38
CA ASP A 597 14.82 23.43 5.74
C ASP A 597 14.71 23.13 7.26
N SER A 598 13.56 22.58 7.70
CA SER A 598 13.33 22.19 9.09
C SER A 598 14.30 21.12 9.62
N ARG A 599 14.91 20.34 8.73
CA ARG A 599 15.97 19.36 9.02
C ARG A 599 17.37 19.96 8.92
N GLY A 600 17.46 21.26 8.65
CA GLY A 600 18.66 22.06 8.52
C GLY A 600 19.53 21.68 7.29
N ARG A 601 18.90 21.26 6.19
CA ARG A 601 19.53 20.95 4.90
C ARG A 601 19.43 22.14 3.95
N ASN A 602 20.43 22.34 3.11
CA ASN A 602 20.44 23.47 2.17
C ASN A 602 19.42 23.26 1.05
N VAL A 603 18.60 24.27 0.80
CA VAL A 603 17.57 24.28 -0.24
C VAL A 603 17.84 25.38 -1.26
N TYR A 604 17.71 25.04 -2.53
CA TYR A 604 17.90 25.94 -3.67
C TYR A 604 16.72 25.83 -4.61
N THR A 605 16.12 26.94 -5.01
CA THR A 605 15.05 26.94 -6.02
C THR A 605 15.65 27.05 -7.41
N LEU A 606 15.44 26.03 -8.24
CA LEU A 606 15.64 26.08 -9.68
C LEU A 606 14.35 26.59 -10.33
N ARG A 607 14.45 27.72 -11.05
CA ARG A 607 13.32 28.22 -11.85
C ARG A 607 13.27 27.45 -13.16
N CYS A 608 12.18 26.72 -13.37
CA CYS A 608 12.02 25.73 -14.44
C CYS A 608 11.12 26.23 -15.57
#